data_AF-A0A969GED9-F1
#
_entry.id   AF-A0A969GED9-F1
#
_cell.length_a   1.000
_cell.length_b   1.000
_cell.length_c   1.000
_cell.angle_alpha   90.00
_cell.angle_beta   90.00
_cell.angle_gamma   90.00
#
_symmetry.space_group_name_H-M   'P 1'
#
loop_
_entity.id
_entity.type
_entity.pdbx_description
1 polymer ?
#
loop_
_entity_poly.entity_id
_entity_poly.type
_entity_poly.pdbx_seq_one_letter_code
_entity_poly.pdbx_strand_id
1 'polypeptide(L)'
;MQQCNNATMQQIFKINKLQIYRFMKKLIYTFVLLLTTFGVFAQNDILLQENFNTPFDIVPTDMGEADGVSTMPSGGLNWINFDADGIAVGGNGASQSWYWDSLDFWGENLGVLKSQSWLSGFSPDNRNWLVLPAIQIVDLTAVLSWKSAPYQGPRYMDGYTVLVSTGSNDVTA
;
A
#
# COMPACT_ATOMS: atom_id res chain seq x y z
N MET A 1 20.87 -21.10 -77.97
CA MET A 1 21.58 -20.64 -76.75
C MET A 1 21.27 -19.16 -76.55
N GLN A 2 20.41 -18.84 -75.58
CA GLN A 2 19.90 -17.49 -75.38
C GLN A 2 20.79 -16.78 -74.35
N GLN A 3 21.61 -15.83 -74.80
CA GLN A 3 22.44 -15.00 -73.93
C GLN A 3 21.55 -14.02 -73.18
N CYS A 4 21.40 -14.24 -71.87
CA CYS A 4 20.72 -13.30 -70.99
C CYS A 4 21.61 -12.06 -70.82
N ASN A 5 21.12 -10.89 -71.24
CA ASN A 5 21.88 -9.64 -71.20
C ASN A 5 22.24 -9.25 -69.76
N ASN A 6 23.53 -9.02 -69.50
CA ASN A 6 24.07 -8.65 -68.19
C ASN A 6 23.42 -7.38 -67.59
N ALA A 7 22.92 -6.47 -68.43
CA ALA A 7 22.22 -5.25 -68.00
C ALA A 7 20.88 -5.55 -67.28
N THR A 8 20.12 -6.52 -67.79
CA THR A 8 18.85 -6.97 -67.20
C THR A 8 19.06 -7.65 -65.84
N MET A 9 20.13 -8.44 -65.71
CA MET A 9 20.49 -9.09 -64.44
C MET A 9 20.84 -8.07 -63.35
N GLN A 10 21.63 -7.04 -63.68
CA GLN A 10 22.01 -5.97 -62.74
C GLN A 10 20.80 -5.18 -62.22
N GLN A 11 19.79 -4.93 -63.05
CA GLN A 11 18.56 -4.25 -62.63
C GLN A 11 17.71 -5.11 -61.68
N ILE A 12 17.57 -6.41 -61.95
CA ILE A 12 16.83 -7.36 -61.10
C ILE A 12 17.47 -7.44 -59.70
N PHE A 13 18.80 -7.51 -59.62
CA PHE A 13 19.51 -7.52 -58.32
C PHE A 13 19.33 -6.22 -57.52
N LYS A 14 19.29 -5.05 -58.19
CA LYS A 14 19.06 -3.75 -57.52
C LYS A 14 17.64 -3.62 -56.98
N ILE A 15 16.62 -4.07 -57.74
CA ILE A 15 15.21 -4.03 -57.32
C ILE A 15 15.00 -4.92 -56.09
N ASN A 16 15.61 -6.11 -56.07
CA ASN A 16 15.53 -7.02 -54.92
C ASN A 16 16.15 -6.42 -53.64
N LYS A 17 17.31 -5.76 -53.73
CA LYS A 17 17.91 -5.09 -52.57
C LYS A 17 17.04 -3.97 -52.01
N LEU A 18 16.41 -3.18 -52.87
CA LEU A 18 15.56 -2.05 -52.44
C LEU A 18 14.27 -2.54 -51.75
N GLN A 19 13.66 -3.62 -52.25
CA GLN A 19 12.48 -4.24 -51.65
C GLN A 19 12.79 -4.88 -50.29
N ILE A 20 13.93 -5.57 -50.18
CA ILE A 20 14.41 -6.14 -48.91
C ILE A 20 14.64 -5.04 -47.86
N TYR A 21 15.27 -3.93 -48.23
CA TYR A 21 15.49 -2.81 -47.30
C TYR A 21 14.19 -2.17 -46.81
N ARG A 22 13.19 -2.03 -47.69
CA ARG A 22 11.86 -1.53 -47.32
C ARG A 22 11.13 -2.48 -46.37
N PHE A 23 11.25 -3.78 -46.58
CA PHE A 23 10.69 -4.79 -45.68
C PHE A 23 11.38 -4.78 -44.31
N MET A 24 12.71 -4.73 -44.26
CA MET A 24 13.49 -4.67 -43.02
C MET A 24 13.20 -3.41 -42.22
N LYS A 25 13.02 -2.25 -42.86
CA LYS A 25 12.60 -1.01 -42.16
C LYS A 25 11.26 -1.17 -41.46
N LYS A 26 10.26 -1.72 -42.14
CA LYS A 26 8.93 -1.96 -41.55
C LYS A 26 9.02 -2.93 -40.38
N LEU A 27 9.82 -4.00 -40.51
CA LEU A 27 10.04 -4.97 -39.44
C LEU A 27 10.65 -4.30 -38.19
N ILE A 28 11.66 -3.43 -38.38
CA ILE A 28 12.30 -2.69 -37.28
C ILE A 28 11.28 -1.77 -36.59
N TYR A 29 10.49 -1.00 -37.34
CA TYR A 29 9.46 -0.13 -36.74
C TYR A 29 8.42 -0.92 -35.94
N THR A 30 7.96 -2.06 -36.47
CA THR A 30 7.01 -2.94 -35.78
C THR A 30 7.62 -3.54 -34.51
N PHE A 31 8.89 -3.96 -34.56
CA PHE A 31 9.59 -4.54 -33.41
C PHE A 31 9.84 -3.49 -32.31
N VAL A 32 10.19 -2.26 -32.68
CA VAL A 32 10.34 -1.13 -31.74
C VAL A 32 9.01 -0.77 -31.09
N LEU A 33 7.90 -0.74 -31.85
CA LEU A 33 6.57 -0.46 -31.31
C LEU A 33 6.13 -1.54 -30.30
N LEU A 34 6.36 -2.82 -30.61
CA LEU A 34 6.08 -3.94 -29.70
C LEU A 34 6.94 -3.88 -28.43
N LEU A 35 8.22 -3.50 -28.53
CA LEU A 35 9.09 -3.32 -27.36
C LEU A 35 8.60 -2.20 -26.42
N THR A 36 7.97 -1.14 -26.94
CA THR A 36 7.41 -0.08 -26.09
C THR A 36 6.15 -0.50 -25.33
N THR A 37 5.37 -1.46 -25.84
CA THR A 37 4.14 -1.92 -25.16
C THR A 37 4.42 -2.86 -23.99
N PHE A 38 5.56 -3.54 -23.96
CA PHE A 38 5.98 -4.37 -22.82
C PHE A 38 6.67 -3.57 -21.71
N GLY A 39 7.04 -2.31 -21.96
CA GLY A 39 7.66 -1.42 -20.98
C GLY A 39 6.67 -0.66 -20.09
N VAL A 40 5.37 -0.70 -20.41
CA VAL A 40 4.32 -0.17 -19.53
C VAL A 40 3.99 -1.23 -18.50
N PHE A 41 4.93 -1.50 -17.59
CA PHE A 41 4.62 -2.19 -16.36
C PHE A 41 3.56 -1.35 -15.64
N ALA A 42 2.43 -2.00 -15.33
CA ALA A 42 1.37 -1.42 -14.51
C ALA A 42 2.02 -0.73 -13.31
N GLN A 43 1.76 0.57 -13.17
CA GLN A 43 2.11 1.28 -11.95
C GLN A 43 1.41 0.52 -10.82
N ASN A 44 2.20 0.07 -9.85
CA ASN A 44 1.68 -0.53 -8.64
C ASN A 44 0.98 0.61 -7.89
N ASP A 45 -0.32 0.79 -8.13
CA ASP A 45 -1.14 1.90 -7.64
C ASP A 45 -1.53 1.68 -6.17
N ILE A 46 -0.51 1.47 -5.34
CA ILE A 46 -0.64 1.26 -3.91
C ILE A 46 -0.35 2.60 -3.25
N LEU A 47 -1.40 3.27 -2.75
CA LEU A 47 -1.27 4.54 -2.03
C LEU A 47 -0.68 4.36 -0.63
N LEU A 48 -1.04 3.26 0.03
CA LEU A 48 -0.55 2.87 1.35
C LEU A 48 -0.67 1.36 1.50
N GLN A 49 0.37 0.74 2.03
CA GLN A 49 0.33 -0.67 2.42
C GLN A 49 1.04 -0.83 3.76
N GLU A 50 0.29 -1.35 4.73
CA GLU A 50 0.81 -1.76 6.03
C GLU A 50 0.27 -3.16 6.32
N ASN A 51 1.15 -4.11 6.59
CA ASN A 51 0.80 -5.52 6.79
C ASN A 51 0.99 -5.99 8.24
N PHE A 52 1.60 -5.16 9.09
CA PHE A 52 1.85 -5.40 10.51
C PHE A 52 2.61 -6.70 10.82
N ASN A 53 3.31 -7.31 9.86
CA ASN A 53 4.07 -8.55 10.09
C ASN A 53 5.39 -8.31 10.84
N THR A 54 5.82 -7.05 10.95
CA THR A 54 6.86 -6.62 11.89
C THR A 54 6.22 -5.91 13.06
N PRO A 55 6.85 -5.92 14.25
CA PRO A 55 6.44 -5.06 15.34
C PRO A 55 6.22 -3.65 14.80
N PHE A 56 5.00 -3.17 14.94
CA PHE A 56 4.65 -1.79 14.64
C PHE A 56 4.69 -1.10 15.99
N ASP A 57 5.79 -0.39 16.27
CA ASP A 57 6.00 0.14 17.60
C ASP A 57 5.05 1.32 17.84
N ILE A 58 3.96 1.00 18.52
CA ILE A 58 2.98 1.97 19.01
C ILE A 58 3.25 2.30 20.49
N VAL A 59 4.17 1.59 21.12
CA VAL A 59 4.42 1.75 22.54
C VAL A 59 5.35 2.95 22.72
N PRO A 60 4.99 3.92 23.57
CA PRO A 60 5.98 4.83 24.12
C PRO A 60 6.82 4.02 25.10
N THR A 61 7.72 3.17 24.60
CA THR A 61 8.74 2.54 25.43
C THR A 61 10.00 3.37 25.34
N ASP A 62 10.52 3.75 26.50
CA ASP A 62 11.80 4.43 26.75
C ASP A 62 13.04 3.65 26.24
N MET A 63 12.90 2.80 25.22
CA MET A 63 13.93 1.88 24.76
C MET A 63 13.89 1.71 23.23
N GLY A 64 14.25 2.77 22.51
CA GLY A 64 14.91 2.66 21.20
C GLY A 64 14.02 2.88 19.97
N GLU A 65 14.30 3.98 19.29
CA GLU A 65 13.88 4.38 17.93
C GLU A 65 12.38 4.36 17.63
N ALA A 66 11.76 5.55 17.75
CA ALA A 66 10.36 5.76 17.37
C ALA A 66 10.13 5.38 15.89
N ASP A 67 9.25 4.39 15.65
CA ASP A 67 8.80 3.90 14.33
C ASP A 67 7.98 4.95 13.51
N GLY A 68 8.10 6.24 13.83
CA GLY A 68 7.39 7.30 13.14
C GLY A 68 5.88 7.31 13.43
N VAL A 69 5.43 6.74 14.55
CA VAL A 69 4.04 6.84 15.04
C VAL A 69 3.95 7.98 16.06
N SER A 70 3.09 8.97 15.78
CA SER A 70 2.81 10.08 16.69
C SER A 70 1.70 9.70 17.68
N THR A 71 1.77 10.21 18.91
CA THR A 71 0.68 10.07 19.88
C THR A 71 -0.34 11.21 19.81
N MET A 72 -0.05 12.26 19.02
CA MET A 72 -0.90 13.44 18.90
C MET A 72 -1.11 13.82 17.43
N PRO A 73 -2.33 14.20 17.03
CA PRO A 73 -2.59 14.77 15.72
C PRO A 73 -1.91 16.14 15.55
N SER A 74 -1.17 16.32 14.46
CA SER A 74 -0.30 17.49 14.25
C SER A 74 -0.13 17.92 12.79
N GLY A 75 -0.90 17.36 11.85
CA GLY A 75 -0.75 17.64 10.42
C GLY A 75 0.42 16.91 9.74
N GLY A 76 1.10 16.01 10.48
CA GLY A 76 2.28 15.29 9.98
C GLY A 76 1.99 14.18 8.95
N LEU A 77 3.06 13.64 8.38
CA LEU A 77 3.04 12.48 7.46
C LEU A 77 3.18 11.13 8.19
N ASN A 78 3.04 11.14 9.50
CA ASN A 78 3.26 9.99 10.37
C ASN A 78 1.93 9.30 10.65
N TRP A 79 1.97 8.00 10.96
CA TRP A 79 0.85 7.34 11.60
C TRP A 79 0.55 8.02 12.94
N ILE A 80 -0.70 8.03 13.38
CA ILE A 80 -1.07 8.54 14.69
C ILE A 80 -1.80 7.45 15.46
N ASN A 81 -1.36 7.20 16.69
CA ASN A 81 -2.08 6.42 17.67
C ASN A 81 -2.42 7.30 18.87
N PHE A 82 -3.65 7.80 18.89
CA PHE A 82 -4.11 8.77 19.88
C PHE A 82 -5.20 8.17 20.76
N ASP A 83 -4.95 8.14 22.06
CA ASP A 83 -5.97 7.89 23.08
C ASP A 83 -6.61 9.24 23.48
N ALA A 84 -7.88 9.41 23.11
CA ALA A 84 -8.61 10.64 23.36
C ALA A 84 -9.32 10.70 24.72
N ASP A 85 -9.48 9.56 25.40
CA ASP A 85 -10.21 9.47 26.66
C ASP A 85 -9.27 9.34 27.87
N GLY A 86 -8.05 8.84 27.68
CA GLY A 86 -7.04 8.66 28.73
C GLY A 86 -7.45 7.63 29.79
N ILE A 87 -8.41 6.76 29.48
CA ILE A 87 -8.96 5.78 30.41
C ILE A 87 -8.08 4.54 30.38
N ALA A 88 -7.53 4.20 31.55
CA ALA A 88 -6.74 2.99 31.70
C ALA A 88 -7.53 1.73 31.29
N VAL A 89 -6.84 0.75 30.72
CA VAL A 89 -7.41 -0.59 30.48
C VAL A 89 -7.85 -1.25 31.78
N GLY A 90 -8.91 -2.05 31.69
CA GLY A 90 -9.34 -2.94 32.76
C GLY A 90 -8.53 -4.24 32.76
N GLY A 91 -8.39 -4.86 33.94
CA GLY A 91 -7.69 -6.13 34.06
C GLY A 91 -6.20 -6.03 33.74
N ASN A 92 -5.66 -7.03 33.02
CA ASN A 92 -4.25 -7.14 32.64
C ASN A 92 -4.01 -6.73 31.16
N GLY A 93 -4.76 -5.74 30.65
CA GLY A 93 -4.62 -5.27 29.29
C GLY A 93 -3.22 -4.70 28.99
N ALA A 94 -2.72 -4.92 27.77
CA ALA A 94 -1.37 -4.51 27.38
C ALA A 94 -1.20 -2.99 27.13
N SER A 95 -2.21 -2.28 26.62
CA SER A 95 -2.11 -0.85 26.31
C SER A 95 -3.48 -0.16 26.29
N GLN A 96 -3.49 1.12 26.66
CA GLN A 96 -4.67 2.00 26.66
C GLN A 96 -5.05 2.44 25.25
N SER A 97 -4.08 2.53 24.35
CA SER A 97 -4.26 2.92 22.95
C SER A 97 -4.25 1.68 22.02
N TRP A 98 -4.17 1.87 20.70
CA TRP A 98 -3.85 0.76 19.81
C TRP A 98 -2.46 0.21 20.15
N TYR A 99 -2.25 -1.09 19.99
CA TYR A 99 -0.96 -1.73 20.20
C TYR A 99 -0.78 -2.90 19.24
N TRP A 100 0.47 -3.17 18.91
CA TRP A 100 0.84 -4.33 18.13
C TRP A 100 0.90 -5.57 19.01
N ASP A 101 0.46 -6.70 18.48
CA ASP A 101 0.61 -7.99 19.12
C ASP A 101 0.86 -9.07 18.08
N SER A 102 1.66 -10.08 18.44
CA SER A 102 1.87 -11.23 17.57
C SER A 102 0.66 -12.16 17.68
N LEU A 103 0.18 -12.61 16.52
CA LEU A 103 -0.69 -13.76 16.41
C LEU A 103 0.19 -14.99 16.19
N ASP A 104 0.78 -15.51 17.26
CA ASP A 104 1.55 -16.75 17.18
C ASP A 104 0.59 -17.95 17.07
N PHE A 105 0.06 -18.14 15.86
CA PHE A 105 -0.62 -19.35 15.46
C PHE A 105 0.35 -20.19 14.65
N TRP A 106 0.83 -21.28 15.25
CA TRP A 106 1.60 -22.33 14.55
C TRP A 106 2.96 -21.89 13.99
N GLY A 107 3.59 -20.87 14.58
CA GLY A 107 4.94 -20.44 14.21
C GLY A 107 5.02 -19.53 12.98
N GLU A 108 3.87 -19.00 12.51
CA GLU A 108 3.87 -17.89 11.56
C GLU A 108 4.05 -16.57 12.31
N ASN A 109 5.01 -15.74 11.88
CA ASN A 109 5.22 -14.41 12.45
C ASN A 109 4.24 -13.42 11.85
N LEU A 110 2.97 -13.55 12.22
CA LEU A 110 1.89 -12.62 11.86
C LEU A 110 1.69 -11.63 12.99
N GLY A 111 1.65 -10.35 12.68
CA GLY A 111 1.31 -9.32 13.65
C GLY A 111 0.03 -8.61 13.28
N VAL A 112 -0.66 -8.08 14.28
CA VAL A 112 -1.89 -7.31 14.12
C VAL A 112 -1.93 -6.15 15.08
N LEU A 113 -2.71 -5.12 14.72
CA LEU A 113 -3.06 -4.08 15.68
C LEU A 113 -4.34 -4.44 16.43
N LYS A 114 -4.31 -4.16 17.73
CA LYS A 114 -5.40 -4.41 18.67
C LYS A 114 -5.75 -3.12 19.40
N SER A 115 -7.03 -3.00 19.76
CA SER A 115 -7.56 -2.02 20.71
C SER A 115 -8.52 -2.75 21.65
N GLN A 116 -8.68 -2.27 22.89
CA GLN A 116 -9.42 -2.97 23.95
C GLN A 116 -10.66 -2.20 24.39
N SER A 117 -11.82 -2.86 24.38
CA SER A 117 -13.08 -2.30 24.91
C SER A 117 -13.24 -2.50 26.42
N TRP A 118 -12.43 -3.35 27.06
CA TRP A 118 -12.46 -3.55 28.51
C TRP A 118 -11.63 -2.48 29.20
N LEU A 119 -12.28 -1.38 29.57
CA LEU A 119 -11.67 -0.25 30.27
C LEU A 119 -11.85 -0.36 31.80
N SER A 120 -11.00 0.35 32.53
CA SER A 120 -11.07 0.47 33.99
C SER A 120 -12.43 1.00 34.41
N GLY A 121 -13.00 0.38 35.45
CA GLY A 121 -14.35 0.70 35.91
C GLY A 121 -15.47 0.33 34.93
N PHE A 122 -15.19 -0.49 33.90
CA PHE A 122 -16.14 -0.83 32.84
C PHE A 122 -16.67 0.40 32.09
N SER A 123 -15.81 1.40 31.88
CA SER A 123 -16.18 2.56 31.07
C SER A 123 -16.58 2.12 29.65
N PRO A 124 -17.74 2.56 29.13
CA PRO A 124 -18.20 2.21 27.78
C PRO A 124 -17.52 3.04 26.68
N ASP A 125 -16.77 4.07 27.05
CA ASP A 125 -16.34 5.14 26.15
C ASP A 125 -14.91 4.96 25.63
N ASN A 126 -14.57 3.84 24.98
CA ASN A 126 -13.27 3.75 24.29
C ASN A 126 -13.23 4.72 23.10
N ARG A 127 -12.21 5.58 23.07
CA ARG A 127 -11.95 6.61 22.06
C ARG A 127 -10.49 6.55 21.59
N ASN A 128 -10.05 5.36 21.22
CA ASN A 128 -8.75 5.15 20.59
C ASN A 128 -8.80 5.39 19.08
N TRP A 129 -7.91 6.25 18.59
CA TRP A 129 -7.80 6.62 17.19
C TRP A 129 -6.51 6.07 16.59
N LEU A 130 -6.64 5.36 15.47
CA LEU A 130 -5.52 5.03 14.60
C LEU A 130 -5.71 5.81 13.29
N VAL A 131 -4.83 6.77 13.02
CA VAL A 131 -4.90 7.63 11.83
C VAL A 131 -3.75 7.31 10.90
N LEU A 132 -4.08 7.14 9.62
CA LEU A 132 -3.10 6.93 8.56
C LEU A 132 -2.24 8.19 8.39
N PRO A 133 -1.00 8.06 7.87
CA PRO A 133 -0.31 9.15 7.19
C PRO A 133 -1.23 9.86 6.18
N ALA A 134 -1.00 11.14 5.94
CA ALA A 134 -1.69 11.85 4.88
C ALA A 134 -1.44 11.16 3.53
N ILE A 135 -2.52 10.69 2.88
CA ILE A 135 -2.48 10.07 1.56
C ILE A 135 -3.14 10.97 0.52
N GLN A 136 -2.59 11.01 -0.69
CA GLN A 136 -3.18 11.74 -1.80
C GLN A 136 -3.97 10.76 -2.68
N ILE A 137 -5.28 10.96 -2.75
CA ILE A 137 -6.17 10.25 -3.67
C ILE A 137 -6.40 11.15 -4.88
N VAL A 138 -5.94 10.74 -6.06
CA VAL A 138 -5.96 11.56 -7.28
C VAL A 138 -7.17 11.29 -8.18
N ASP A 139 -7.91 10.21 -7.93
CA ASP A 139 -9.10 9.83 -8.69
C ASP A 139 -10.14 9.08 -7.83
N LEU A 140 -11.19 8.56 -8.47
CA LEU A 140 -12.32 7.88 -7.81
C LEU A 140 -12.14 6.36 -7.67
N THR A 141 -10.94 5.84 -7.91
CA THR A 141 -10.68 4.38 -7.96
C THR A 141 -9.95 3.86 -6.72
N ALA A 142 -9.56 4.73 -5.80
CA ALA A 142 -8.91 4.34 -4.55
C ALA A 142 -9.82 3.46 -3.68
N VAL A 143 -9.28 2.31 -3.23
CA VAL A 143 -9.98 1.37 -2.36
C VAL A 143 -9.17 1.13 -1.10
N LEU A 144 -9.79 1.34 0.06
CA LEU A 144 -9.26 0.90 1.35
C LEU A 144 -9.77 -0.51 1.65
N SER A 145 -8.86 -1.46 1.87
CA SER A 145 -9.18 -2.85 2.21
C SER A 145 -8.39 -3.30 3.44
N TRP A 146 -9.06 -3.97 4.38
CA TRP A 146 -8.43 -4.52 5.58
C TRP A 146 -9.21 -5.72 6.11
N LYS A 147 -8.63 -6.43 7.09
CA LYS A 147 -9.27 -7.52 7.81
C LYS A 147 -9.28 -7.20 9.30
N SER A 148 -10.37 -7.53 9.98
CA SER A 148 -10.51 -7.35 11.42
C SER A 148 -11.33 -8.50 12.00
N ALA A 149 -11.12 -8.76 13.29
CA ALA A 149 -11.90 -9.70 14.09
C ALA A 149 -11.81 -9.30 15.57
N PRO A 150 -12.85 -9.57 16.38
CA PRO A 150 -12.74 -9.44 17.82
C PRO A 150 -11.74 -10.47 18.36
N TYR A 151 -11.02 -10.10 19.41
CA TYR A 151 -10.06 -11.00 20.05
C TYR A 151 -10.76 -12.13 20.82
N GLN A 152 -11.87 -11.81 21.48
CA GLN A 152 -12.70 -12.77 22.22
C GLN A 152 -14.17 -12.58 21.88
N GLY A 153 -14.93 -13.68 21.91
CA GLY A 153 -16.38 -13.65 21.75
C GLY A 153 -16.88 -13.69 20.30
N PRO A 154 -18.19 -13.48 20.08
CA PRO A 154 -18.81 -13.46 18.77
C PRO A 154 -18.28 -12.34 17.89
N ARG A 155 -18.30 -12.56 16.57
CA ARG A 155 -17.75 -11.69 15.52
C ARG A 155 -18.14 -10.19 15.61
N TYR A 156 -19.24 -9.85 16.27
CA TYR A 156 -19.81 -8.49 16.27
C TYR A 156 -19.91 -7.86 17.67
N MET A 157 -19.13 -8.34 18.65
CA MET A 157 -19.18 -7.79 20.02
C MET A 157 -18.42 -6.47 20.17
N ASP A 158 -17.23 -6.36 19.57
CA ASP A 158 -16.43 -5.14 19.59
C ASP A 158 -16.41 -4.52 18.19
N GLY A 159 -16.79 -3.25 18.10
CA GLY A 159 -16.90 -2.51 16.83
C GLY A 159 -15.98 -1.30 16.80
N TYR A 160 -15.64 -0.85 15.59
CA TYR A 160 -14.97 0.41 15.33
C TYR A 160 -15.63 1.09 14.14
N THR A 161 -15.41 2.40 14.01
CA THR A 161 -15.86 3.18 12.85
C THR A 161 -14.66 3.57 12.01
N VAL A 162 -14.82 3.53 10.68
CA VAL A 162 -13.84 4.09 9.74
C VAL A 162 -14.32 5.45 9.28
N LEU A 163 -13.47 6.45 9.43
CA LEU A 163 -13.74 7.84 9.09
C LEU A 163 -12.75 8.31 8.04
N VAL A 164 -13.21 9.21 7.17
CA VAL A 164 -12.38 9.85 6.13
C VAL A 164 -12.46 11.35 6.34
N SER A 165 -11.30 12.01 6.35
CA SER A 165 -11.21 13.47 6.41
C SER A 165 -10.54 13.98 5.15
N THR A 166 -11.05 15.09 4.61
CA THR A 166 -10.40 15.88 3.54
C THR A 166 -9.66 17.11 4.08
N GLY A 167 -9.72 17.33 5.40
CA GLY A 167 -9.06 18.43 6.09
C GLY A 167 -7.79 17.99 6.84
N SER A 168 -7.16 18.94 7.53
CA SER A 168 -6.01 18.65 8.39
C SER A 168 -6.44 17.88 9.64
N ASN A 169 -5.53 17.08 10.19
CA ASN A 169 -5.62 16.55 11.55
C ASN A 169 -4.79 17.37 12.54
N ASP A 170 -4.27 18.53 12.13
CA ASP A 170 -3.61 19.49 13.02
C ASP A 170 -4.66 20.16 13.92
N VAL A 171 -4.53 19.95 15.23
CA VAL A 171 -5.42 20.52 16.25
C VAL A 171 -5.20 22.02 16.49
N THR A 172 -4.18 22.61 15.85
CA THR A 172 -3.82 24.04 15.98
C THR A 172 -4.12 24.88 14.73
N ALA A 173 -4.52 24.24 13.63
CA ALA A 173 -4.76 24.88 12.34
C ALA A 173 -6.12 25.57 12.20
#